data_AF-A0A661KH21-F1
#
_entry.id   AF-A0A661KH21-F1
#
_cell.length_a   1.000
_cell.length_b   1.000
_cell.length_c   1.000
_cell.angle_alpha   90.00
_cell.angle_beta   90.00
_cell.angle_gamma   90.00
#
_symmetry.space_group_name_H-M   'P 1'
#
loop_
_entity.id
_entity.type
_entity.pdbx_description
1 polymer ?
#
loop_
_entity_poly.entity_id
_entity_poly.type
_entity_poly.pdbx_seq_one_letter_code
_entity_poly.pdbx_strand_id
1 'polypeptide(L)'
;MLSSSENRELRKKAEEIGISYYLIKPVSRSRLFNAIIESLSKEKVIKIPEPKKVKKIKKRLRVLLAEDNPVNQKVAKSMLEKQGFQVTIANNGKEAVELLTKESFDLVLMDVQMPEMDGLEATRKIRELGIKIPIVALTANAFEEDRKRCLEAGMDEYLSKPIKIEELLNIISKFFEAEAGPEQKQEHVQIQSKKVIQIDMKRAMDAVGGDKELLNELLNMFYEDSKAKLKEIKEAIKNKDYEKLRELVHAVKGASANIGLTEIYEICLELENMAKKKDISGSDKLYSKLKENIEALRGMLK
;
A
#
# COMPACT_ATOMS: atom_id res chain seq x y z
N MET A 1 23.02 13.98 -15.24
CA MET A 1 22.22 14.99 -15.99
C MET A 1 20.75 14.81 -15.68
N LEU A 2 19.98 15.90 -15.54
CA LEU A 2 18.53 15.89 -15.37
C LEU A 2 17.86 16.45 -16.63
N SER A 3 16.86 15.77 -17.17
CA SER A 3 16.09 16.21 -18.34
C SER A 3 14.59 16.23 -18.05
N SER A 4 13.89 17.15 -18.71
CA SER A 4 12.42 17.26 -18.63
C SER A 4 11.71 16.38 -19.66
N SER A 5 12.43 15.73 -20.58
CA SER A 5 11.87 14.83 -21.60
C SER A 5 12.83 13.69 -21.95
N GLU A 6 12.27 12.54 -22.33
CA GLU A 6 13.03 11.35 -22.74
C GLU A 6 13.41 11.47 -24.22
N ASN A 7 14.56 12.08 -24.49
CA ASN A 7 15.10 12.22 -25.83
C ASN A 7 16.34 11.33 -25.98
N ARG A 8 16.23 10.30 -26.84
CA ARG A 8 17.30 9.32 -27.11
C ARG A 8 18.57 9.95 -27.69
N GLU A 9 18.45 11.00 -28.50
CA GLU A 9 19.61 11.70 -29.06
C GLU A 9 20.34 12.50 -27.99
N LEU A 10 19.59 13.17 -27.10
CA LEU A 10 20.15 13.89 -25.96
C LEU A 10 20.87 12.94 -24.99
N ARG A 11 20.35 11.73 -24.79
CA ARG A 11 21.01 10.70 -23.97
C ARG A 11 22.32 10.22 -24.60
N LYS A 12 22.33 9.92 -25.90
CA LYS A 12 23.57 9.53 -26.61
C LYS A 12 24.64 10.62 -26.55
N LYS A 13 24.27 11.88 -26.82
CA LYS A 13 25.18 13.01 -26.70
C LYS A 13 25.70 13.18 -25.28
N ALA A 14 24.87 12.93 -24.27
CA ALA A 14 25.28 12.98 -22.87
C ALA A 14 26.31 11.88 -22.53
N GLU A 15 26.12 10.66 -23.03
CA GLU A 15 27.07 9.56 -22.87
C GLU A 15 28.40 9.85 -23.59
N GLU A 16 28.36 10.43 -24.79
CA GLU A 16 29.55 10.81 -25.58
C GLU A 16 30.42 11.88 -24.89
N ILE A 17 29.81 12.81 -24.14
CA ILE A 17 30.53 13.84 -23.37
C ILE A 17 30.91 13.38 -21.96
N GLY A 18 30.77 12.09 -21.65
CA GLY A 18 31.23 11.50 -20.40
C GLY A 18 30.27 11.66 -19.21
N ILE A 19 28.99 11.97 -19.44
CA ILE A 19 28.00 12.00 -18.36
C ILE A 19 27.67 10.57 -17.94
N SER A 20 28.00 10.23 -16.70
CA SER A 20 27.85 8.88 -16.15
C SER A 20 26.39 8.46 -15.93
N TYR A 21 25.46 9.40 -15.75
CA TYR A 21 24.07 9.08 -15.47
C TYR A 21 23.05 10.11 -15.98
N TYR A 22 21.93 9.64 -16.52
CA TYR A 22 20.85 10.46 -17.08
C TYR A 22 19.52 10.18 -16.37
N LEU A 23 18.90 11.23 -15.82
CA LEU A 23 17.66 11.15 -15.05
C LEU A 23 16.58 12.02 -15.69
N ILE A 24 15.34 11.55 -15.69
CA ILE A 24 14.17 12.26 -16.24
C ILE A 24 13.28 12.72 -15.09
N LYS A 25 12.78 13.95 -15.17
CA LYS A 25 11.89 14.53 -14.18
C LYS A 25 10.43 14.03 -14.36
N PRO A 26 9.65 13.92 -13.27
CA PRO A 26 10.06 14.11 -11.87
C PRO A 26 10.90 12.92 -11.37
N VAL A 27 12.02 13.22 -10.70
CA VAL A 27 12.97 12.20 -10.24
C VAL A 27 12.52 11.66 -8.89
N SER A 28 12.31 10.35 -8.78
CA SER A 28 12.02 9.71 -7.49
C SER A 28 13.29 9.59 -6.63
N ARG A 29 13.12 9.59 -5.30
CA ARG A 29 14.23 9.49 -4.34
C ARG A 29 15.14 8.28 -4.60
N SER A 30 14.56 7.13 -4.94
CA SER A 30 15.31 5.90 -5.24
C SER A 30 16.15 6.02 -6.52
N ARG A 31 15.63 6.69 -7.57
CA ARG A 31 16.39 6.89 -8.81
C ARG A 31 17.54 7.86 -8.63
N LEU A 32 17.34 8.91 -7.83
CA LEU A 32 18.40 9.85 -7.49
C LEU A 32 19.50 9.17 -6.67
N PHE A 33 19.11 8.38 -5.67
CA PHE A 33 20.06 7.64 -4.83
C PHE A 33 20.94 6.68 -5.66
N ASN A 34 20.33 5.89 -6.54
CA ASN A 34 21.09 4.98 -7.42
C ASN A 34 22.05 5.73 -8.35
N ALA A 35 21.60 6.84 -8.95
CA ALA A 35 22.44 7.68 -9.79
C ALA A 35 23.69 8.20 -9.06
N ILE A 36 23.55 8.54 -7.79
CA ILE A 36 24.65 9.03 -6.94
C ILE A 36 25.62 7.89 -6.65
N ILE A 37 25.13 6.73 -6.21
CA ILE A 37 25.97 5.56 -5.90
C ILE A 37 26.77 5.10 -7.12
N GLU A 38 26.12 5.05 -8.29
CA GLU A 38 26.76 4.65 -9.55
C GLU A 38 27.79 5.68 -10.04
N SER A 39 27.54 6.97 -9.84
CA SER A 39 28.50 8.03 -10.23
C SER A 39 29.73 8.10 -9.33
N LEU A 40 29.61 7.68 -8.07
CA LEU A 40 30.68 7.75 -7.06
C LEU A 40 31.56 6.48 -7.02
N SER A 41 31.09 5.37 -7.59
CA SER A 41 31.81 4.10 -7.57
C SER A 41 32.73 4.00 -8.79
N LYS A 42 34.05 4.16 -8.61
CA LYS A 42 35.06 4.07 -9.68
C LYS A 42 35.33 2.64 -10.19
N GLU A 43 34.66 1.63 -9.65
CA GLU A 43 34.75 0.26 -10.10
C GLU A 43 33.40 -0.23 -10.60
N LYS A 44 33.38 -0.76 -11.83
CA LYS A 44 32.27 -1.58 -12.35
C LYS A 44 32.19 -2.88 -11.53
N VAL A 45 31.70 -2.80 -10.32
CA VAL A 45 31.20 -3.97 -9.59
C VAL A 45 29.71 -4.03 -9.84
N ILE A 46 29.32 -4.80 -10.85
CA ILE A 46 27.95 -5.31 -10.93
C ILE A 46 27.80 -6.29 -9.76
N LYS A 47 27.45 -5.77 -8.58
CA LYS A 47 26.67 -6.58 -7.64
C LYS A 47 25.29 -6.63 -8.24
N ILE A 48 25.02 -7.70 -9.00
CA ILE A 48 23.66 -8.20 -9.14
C ILE A 48 23.15 -8.27 -7.69
N PRO A 49 22.12 -7.52 -7.28
CA PRO A 49 21.55 -7.75 -5.97
C PRO A 49 21.15 -9.22 -5.97
N GLU A 50 21.84 -10.02 -5.15
CA GLU A 50 21.39 -11.37 -4.85
C GLU A 50 19.90 -11.27 -4.51
N PRO A 51 19.05 -12.19 -5.01
CA PRO A 51 17.65 -12.20 -4.62
C PRO A 51 17.61 -12.12 -3.09
N LYS A 52 17.01 -11.04 -2.56
CA LYS A 52 16.94 -10.85 -1.11
C LYS A 52 16.29 -12.10 -0.55
N LYS A 53 17.04 -12.83 0.29
CA LYS A 53 16.55 -14.01 1.00
C LYS A 53 15.27 -13.62 1.73
N VAL A 54 14.12 -14.02 1.19
CA VAL A 54 12.84 -13.85 1.88
C VAL A 54 12.88 -14.81 3.07
N LYS A 55 13.10 -14.25 4.26
CA LYS A 55 13.18 -15.01 5.50
C LYS A 55 11.84 -15.70 5.75
N LYS A 56 11.80 -17.02 5.67
CA LYS A 56 10.59 -17.82 5.90
C LYS A 56 10.46 -18.09 7.40
N ILE A 57 9.34 -17.69 7.99
CA ILE A 57 9.09 -17.84 9.43
C ILE A 57 8.66 -19.29 9.71
N LYS A 58 9.39 -20.00 10.59
CA LYS A 58 9.16 -21.44 10.88
C LYS A 58 7.83 -21.73 11.59
N LYS A 59 7.25 -20.75 12.29
CA LYS A 59 5.96 -20.92 12.97
C LYS A 59 4.82 -20.42 12.09
N ARG A 60 3.75 -21.21 12.04
CA ARG A 60 2.43 -20.79 11.55
C ARG A 60 1.87 -19.77 12.54
N LEU A 61 2.29 -18.51 12.42
CA LEU A 61 1.87 -17.43 13.31
C LEU A 61 0.36 -17.19 13.14
N ARG A 62 -0.32 -16.99 14.27
CA ARG A 62 -1.69 -16.51 14.33
C ARG A 62 -1.67 -14.99 14.30
N VAL A 63 -2.07 -14.42 13.18
CA VAL A 63 -2.11 -12.97 12.94
C VAL A 63 -3.56 -12.49 13.07
N LEU A 64 -3.78 -11.49 13.91
CA LEU A 64 -5.01 -10.71 13.91
C LEU A 64 -4.82 -9.52 12.96
N LEU A 65 -5.64 -9.45 11.92
CA LEU A 65 -5.67 -8.34 10.97
C LEU A 65 -6.91 -7.49 11.26
N ALA A 66 -6.71 -6.28 11.78
CA ALA A 66 -7.77 -5.28 11.95
C ALA A 66 -7.75 -4.29 10.79
N GLU A 67 -8.74 -4.38 9.91
CA GLU A 67 -8.88 -3.58 8.68
C GLU A 67 -10.38 -3.48 8.37
N ASP A 68 -10.88 -2.30 8.06
CA ASP A 68 -12.32 -2.07 7.85
C ASP A 68 -12.78 -2.28 6.40
N ASN A 69 -11.85 -2.24 5.45
CA ASN A 69 -12.16 -2.39 4.04
C ASN A 69 -12.07 -3.87 3.58
N PRO A 70 -13.18 -4.50 3.12
CA PRO A 70 -13.19 -5.91 2.71
C PRO A 70 -12.20 -6.26 1.59
N VAL A 71 -11.94 -5.33 0.67
CA VAL A 71 -10.95 -5.52 -0.41
C VAL A 71 -9.55 -5.61 0.19
N ASN A 72 -9.22 -4.69 1.11
CA ASN A 72 -7.92 -4.68 1.79
C ASN A 72 -7.75 -5.91 2.68
N GLN A 73 -8.80 -6.29 3.43
CA GLN A 73 -8.83 -7.51 4.22
C GLN A 73 -8.47 -8.73 3.36
N LYS A 74 -9.10 -8.86 2.19
CA LYS A 74 -8.90 -10.01 1.30
C LYS A 74 -7.52 -10.03 0.66
N VAL A 75 -7.00 -8.88 0.21
CA VAL A 75 -5.62 -8.75 -0.29
C VAL A 75 -4.62 -9.12 0.80
N ALA A 76 -4.69 -8.46 1.96
CA ALA A 76 -3.75 -8.68 3.06
C ALA A 76 -3.82 -10.12 3.58
N LYS A 77 -5.02 -10.68 3.76
CA LYS A 77 -5.22 -12.07 4.16
C LYS A 77 -4.60 -13.04 3.16
N SER A 78 -4.87 -12.90 1.87
CA SER A 78 -4.29 -13.77 0.83
C SER A 78 -2.75 -13.69 0.83
N MET A 79 -2.18 -12.48 0.93
CA MET A 79 -0.75 -12.28 1.01
C MET A 79 -0.12 -12.97 2.24
N LEU A 80 -0.76 -12.86 3.40
CA LEU A 80 -0.31 -13.45 4.67
C LEU A 80 -0.45 -14.99 4.67
N GLU A 81 -1.57 -15.52 4.19
CA GLU A 81 -1.82 -16.97 4.11
C GLU A 81 -0.85 -17.65 3.14
N LYS A 82 -0.46 -16.98 2.04
CA LYS A 82 0.61 -17.46 1.14
C LYS A 82 1.97 -17.60 1.81
N GLN A 83 2.23 -16.83 2.87
CA GLN A 83 3.43 -16.98 3.70
C GLN A 83 3.29 -18.04 4.79
N GLY A 84 2.11 -18.68 4.91
CA GLY A 84 1.83 -19.73 5.87
C GLY A 84 1.27 -19.24 7.20
N PHE A 85 0.86 -17.96 7.32
CA PHE A 85 0.21 -17.44 8.53
C PHE A 85 -1.26 -17.89 8.62
N GLN A 86 -1.78 -17.94 9.85
CA GLN A 86 -3.22 -18.05 10.11
C GLN A 86 -3.78 -16.66 10.38
N VAL A 87 -4.70 -16.19 9.55
CA VAL A 87 -5.22 -14.82 9.66
C VAL A 87 -6.65 -14.85 10.18
N THR A 88 -6.89 -14.15 11.29
CA THR A 88 -8.23 -13.80 11.76
C THR A 88 -8.47 -12.33 11.48
N ILE A 89 -9.66 -11.99 10.97
CA ILE A 89 -10.02 -10.61 10.60
C ILE A 89 -10.83 -9.99 11.73
N ALA A 90 -10.53 -8.73 12.04
CA ALA A 90 -11.39 -7.82 12.77
C ALA A 90 -11.78 -6.66 11.85
N ASN A 91 -13.05 -6.27 11.83
CA ASN A 91 -13.58 -5.24 10.94
C ASN A 91 -13.42 -3.82 11.50
N ASN A 92 -13.06 -3.67 12.77
CA ASN A 92 -12.77 -2.39 13.42
C ASN A 92 -11.92 -2.60 14.69
N GLY A 93 -11.53 -1.50 15.34
CA GLY A 93 -10.72 -1.54 16.56
C GLY A 93 -11.41 -2.22 17.74
N LYS A 94 -12.74 -2.12 17.84
CA LYS A 94 -13.52 -2.72 18.93
C LYS A 94 -13.51 -4.24 18.84
N GLU A 95 -13.79 -4.78 17.66
CA GLU A 95 -13.73 -6.22 17.40
C GLU A 95 -12.31 -6.77 17.63
N ALA A 96 -11.28 -6.00 17.27
CA ALA A 96 -9.89 -6.39 17.53
C ALA A 96 -9.60 -6.53 19.04
N VAL A 97 -10.06 -5.58 19.86
CA VAL A 97 -9.95 -5.67 21.33
C VAL A 97 -10.72 -6.88 21.86
N GLU A 98 -11.96 -7.09 21.41
CA GLU A 98 -12.77 -8.23 21.85
C GLU A 98 -12.12 -9.57 21.51
N LEU A 99 -11.58 -9.74 20.31
CA LEU A 99 -10.90 -10.96 19.89
C LEU A 99 -9.65 -11.24 20.73
N LEU A 100 -8.86 -10.20 21.05
CA LEU A 100 -7.66 -10.33 21.90
C LEU A 100 -7.97 -10.72 23.35
N THR A 101 -9.20 -10.49 23.82
CA THR A 101 -9.64 -10.97 25.14
C THR A 101 -10.10 -12.42 25.14
N LYS A 102 -10.51 -12.94 23.99
CA LYS A 102 -11.10 -14.29 23.84
C LYS A 102 -10.09 -15.32 23.34
N GLU A 103 -9.13 -14.88 22.52
CA GLU A 103 -8.20 -15.74 21.82
C GLU A 103 -6.77 -15.21 21.88
N SER A 104 -5.80 -16.11 21.78
CA SER A 104 -4.39 -15.75 21.71
C SER A 104 -3.91 -15.63 20.27
N PHE A 105 -3.19 -14.55 19.99
CA PHE A 105 -2.53 -14.29 18.71
C PHE A 105 -1.03 -14.09 18.95
N ASP A 106 -0.24 -14.23 17.89
CA ASP A 106 1.20 -13.96 17.94
C ASP A 106 1.49 -12.50 17.52
N LEU A 107 0.71 -11.95 16.59
CA LEU A 107 0.94 -10.64 16.00
C LEU A 107 -0.40 -9.96 15.67
N VAL A 108 -0.46 -8.64 15.84
CA VAL A 108 -1.57 -7.81 15.35
C VAL A 108 -1.07 -6.89 14.24
N LEU A 109 -1.78 -6.88 13.11
CA LEU A 109 -1.68 -5.84 12.09
C LEU A 109 -2.91 -4.94 12.25
N MET A 110 -2.69 -3.68 12.62
CA MET A 110 -3.76 -2.77 13.04
C MET A 110 -3.84 -1.58 12.10
N ASP A 111 -4.92 -1.46 11.33
CA ASP A 111 -5.21 -0.22 10.61
C ASP A 111 -5.39 0.95 11.59
N VAL A 112 -4.73 2.07 11.30
CA VAL A 112 -4.82 3.27 12.14
C VAL A 112 -6.20 3.92 11.99
N GLN A 113 -6.78 3.91 10.79
CA GLN A 113 -8.03 4.60 10.50
C GLN A 113 -9.15 3.59 10.23
N MET A 114 -10.03 3.41 11.22
CA MET A 114 -11.21 2.54 11.12
C MET A 114 -12.42 3.24 11.73
N PRO A 115 -13.65 2.93 11.29
CA PRO A 115 -14.87 3.43 11.91
C PRO A 115 -15.07 2.83 13.32
N GLU A 116 -15.95 3.46 14.10
CA GLU A 116 -16.31 3.13 15.49
C GLU A 116 -15.18 3.29 16.52
N MET A 117 -14.05 2.60 16.32
CA MET A 117 -12.86 2.68 17.15
C MET A 117 -11.62 2.61 16.26
N ASP A 118 -10.81 3.66 16.32
CA ASP A 118 -9.58 3.75 15.55
C ASP A 118 -8.46 2.86 16.13
N GLY A 119 -7.42 2.60 15.34
CA GLY A 119 -6.33 1.70 15.74
C GLY A 119 -5.51 2.22 16.92
N LEU A 120 -5.42 3.54 17.11
CA LEU A 120 -4.69 4.15 18.23
C LEU A 120 -5.46 3.96 19.54
N GLU A 121 -6.77 4.19 19.52
CA GLU A 121 -7.66 3.94 20.65
C GLU A 121 -7.70 2.45 21.01
N ALA A 122 -7.85 1.58 20.02
CA ALA A 122 -7.82 0.13 20.21
C ALA A 122 -6.50 -0.32 20.85
N THR A 123 -5.37 0.19 20.37
CA THR A 123 -4.04 -0.12 20.95
C THR A 123 -3.96 0.29 22.41
N ARG A 124 -4.39 1.52 22.77
CA ARG A 124 -4.37 1.97 24.17
C ARG A 124 -5.18 1.03 25.07
N LYS A 125 -6.39 0.66 24.65
CA LYS A 125 -7.24 -0.30 25.37
C LYS A 125 -6.58 -1.67 25.52
N ILE A 126 -5.97 -2.20 24.46
CA ILE A 126 -5.23 -3.46 24.51
C ILE A 126 -4.08 -3.40 25.54
N ARG A 127 -3.34 -2.28 25.59
CA ARG A 127 -2.28 -2.08 26.58
C ARG A 127 -2.80 -1.91 28.01
N GLU A 128 -3.92 -1.23 28.20
CA GLU A 128 -4.61 -1.09 29.50
C GLU A 128 -5.07 -2.45 30.05
N LEU A 129 -5.49 -3.37 29.17
CA LEU A 129 -5.82 -4.76 29.52
C LEU A 129 -4.57 -5.61 29.87
N GLY A 130 -3.36 -5.04 29.80
CA GLY A 130 -2.10 -5.71 30.10
C GLY A 130 -1.58 -6.61 28.96
N ILE A 131 -2.20 -6.57 27.79
CA ILE A 131 -1.82 -7.41 26.65
C ILE A 131 -0.62 -6.78 25.93
N LYS A 132 0.53 -7.46 25.98
CA LYS A 132 1.81 -7.02 25.40
C LYS A 132 2.15 -7.70 24.07
N ILE A 133 1.14 -8.10 23.30
CA ILE A 133 1.33 -8.65 21.97
C ILE A 133 1.98 -7.61 21.03
N PRO A 134 2.89 -8.00 20.11
CA PRO A 134 3.38 -7.11 19.06
C PRO A 134 2.23 -6.56 18.21
N ILE A 135 2.15 -5.23 18.09
CA ILE A 135 1.17 -4.51 17.26
C ILE A 135 1.93 -3.70 16.20
N VAL A 136 1.69 -4.01 14.93
CA VAL A 136 2.24 -3.28 13.77
C VAL A 136 1.13 -2.41 13.18
N ALA A 137 1.35 -1.10 13.18
CA ALA A 137 0.43 -0.13 12.60
C ALA A 137 0.41 -0.25 11.06
N LEU A 138 -0.77 -0.24 10.45
CA LEU A 138 -0.93 -0.05 9.02
C LEU A 138 -1.38 1.40 8.79
N THR A 139 -0.50 2.21 8.20
CA THR A 139 -0.74 3.65 8.00
C THR A 139 -0.77 4.00 6.52
N ALA A 140 -1.68 4.89 6.10
CA ALA A 140 -1.69 5.40 4.72
C ALA A 140 -0.52 6.33 4.40
N ASN A 141 0.15 6.89 5.41
CA ASN A 141 1.28 7.82 5.26
C ASN A 141 2.41 7.45 6.24
N ALA A 142 3.65 7.43 5.75
CA ALA A 142 4.83 7.14 6.56
C ALA A 142 5.52 8.41 7.10
N PHE A 143 4.77 9.48 7.37
CA PHE A 143 5.36 10.71 7.91
C PHE A 143 5.77 10.50 9.38
N GLU A 144 6.82 11.20 9.83
CA GLU A 144 7.36 11.04 11.18
C GLU A 144 6.33 11.33 12.30
N GLU A 145 5.38 12.21 12.04
CA GLU A 145 4.31 12.55 12.99
C GLU A 145 3.32 11.40 13.18
N ASP A 146 2.96 10.68 12.11
CA ASP A 146 2.11 9.49 12.18
C ASP A 146 2.82 8.36 12.94
N ARG A 147 4.14 8.21 12.70
CA ARG A 147 4.97 7.26 13.44
C ARG A 147 4.99 7.57 14.94
N LYS A 148 5.18 8.84 15.32
CA LYS A 148 5.22 9.26 16.71
C LYS A 148 3.90 8.94 17.43
N ARG A 149 2.76 9.24 16.80
CA ARG A 149 1.43 8.93 17.34
C ARG A 149 1.20 7.43 17.57
N CYS A 150 1.66 6.58 16.65
CA CYS A 150 1.56 5.13 16.78
C CYS A 150 2.38 4.61 17.96
N LEU A 151 3.63 5.07 18.10
CA LEU A 151 4.51 4.67 19.21
C LEU A 151 3.97 5.17 20.55
N GLU A 152 3.48 6.40 20.62
CA GLU A 152 2.85 6.96 21.84
C GLU A 152 1.57 6.22 22.26
N ALA A 153 0.83 5.67 21.30
CA ALA A 153 -0.33 4.81 21.59
C ALA A 153 0.07 3.41 22.10
N GLY A 154 1.34 3.03 21.99
CA GLY A 154 1.87 1.74 22.45
C GLY A 154 2.00 0.67 21.35
N MET A 155 1.99 1.06 20.07
CA MET A 155 2.32 0.18 18.95
C MET A 155 3.84 -0.01 18.85
N ASP A 156 4.28 -1.16 18.33
CA ASP A 156 5.68 -1.56 18.33
C ASP A 156 6.41 -1.17 17.04
N GLU A 157 5.73 -1.31 15.90
CA GLU A 157 6.24 -0.99 14.56
C GLU A 157 5.13 -0.44 13.68
N TYR A 158 5.49 -0.01 12.47
CA TYR A 158 4.54 0.53 11.49
C TYR A 158 4.90 0.10 10.07
N LEU A 159 3.89 0.05 9.22
CA LEU A 159 3.99 -0.29 7.81
C LEU A 159 3.12 0.65 7.01
N SER A 160 3.67 1.22 5.94
CA SER A 160 2.89 2.03 5.02
C SER A 160 2.01 1.14 4.14
N LYS A 161 0.75 1.53 3.95
CA LYS A 161 -0.13 0.99 2.92
C LYS A 161 0.31 1.54 1.55
N PRO A 162 0.28 0.74 0.46
CA PRO A 162 -0.10 -0.68 0.41
C PRO A 162 0.94 -1.59 1.08
N ILE A 163 0.47 -2.64 1.75
CA ILE A 163 1.31 -3.60 2.49
C ILE A 163 2.28 -4.27 1.51
N LYS A 164 3.58 -4.09 1.72
CA LYS A 164 4.60 -4.83 0.95
C LYS A 164 5.06 -6.02 1.78
N ILE A 165 4.94 -7.21 1.20
CA ILE A 165 5.24 -8.46 1.93
C ILE A 165 6.69 -8.51 2.42
N GLU A 166 7.65 -7.98 1.64
CA GLU A 166 9.06 -7.92 2.05
C GLU A 166 9.27 -7.03 3.28
N GLU A 167 8.62 -5.87 3.33
CA GLU A 167 8.71 -4.94 4.46
C GLU A 167 8.05 -5.54 5.70
N LEU A 168 6.88 -6.17 5.53
CA LEU A 168 6.20 -6.89 6.60
C LEU A 168 7.06 -8.03 7.16
N LEU A 169 7.62 -8.89 6.32
CA LEU A 169 8.47 -10.00 6.77
C LEU A 169 9.72 -9.52 7.49
N ASN A 170 10.30 -8.38 7.08
CA ASN A 170 11.41 -7.76 7.79
C ASN A 170 10.99 -7.29 9.19
N ILE A 171 9.82 -6.68 9.32
CA ILE A 171 9.26 -6.26 10.62
C ILE A 171 9.01 -7.49 11.50
N ILE A 172 8.35 -8.53 10.96
CA ILE A 172 8.04 -9.75 11.72
C ILE A 172 9.34 -10.43 12.19
N SER A 173 10.41 -10.41 11.39
CA SER A 173 11.71 -10.96 11.78
C SER A 173 12.40 -10.26 12.96
N LYS A 174 11.91 -9.07 13.38
CA LYS A 174 12.36 -8.40 14.60
C LYS A 174 11.72 -9.02 15.85
N PHE A 175 10.52 -9.57 15.71
CA PHE A 175 9.74 -10.14 16.82
C PHE A 175 9.88 -11.66 16.92
N PHE A 176 10.20 -12.33 15.81
CA PHE A 176 10.30 -13.79 15.74
C PHE A 176 11.59 -14.22 15.03
N GLU A 177 12.28 -15.23 15.56
CA GLU A 177 13.49 -15.78 14.95
C GLU A 177 13.21 -16.34 13.55
N ALA A 178 14.08 -16.00 12.59
CA ALA A 178 14.01 -16.49 11.23
C ALA A 178 15.34 -17.14 10.82
N GLU A 179 15.27 -18.37 10.31
CA GLU A 179 16.41 -19.07 9.72
C GLU A 179 16.33 -19.09 8.19
N ALA A 180 17.49 -19.21 7.54
CA ALA A 180 17.62 -19.24 6.09
C ALA A 180 16.90 -20.47 5.50
N GLY A 181 15.81 -20.25 4.76
CA GLY A 181 15.16 -21.28 3.95
C GLY A 181 15.82 -21.44 2.57
N PRO A 182 15.63 -22.58 1.90
CA PRO A 182 16.15 -22.80 0.55
C PRO A 182 15.49 -21.88 -0.49
N GLU A 183 16.28 -21.50 -1.50
CA GLU A 183 15.93 -20.56 -2.57
C GLU A 183 14.68 -20.99 -3.36
N GLN A 184 13.72 -20.06 -3.53
CA GLN A 184 12.73 -20.15 -4.59
C GLN A 184 13.12 -19.17 -5.70
N LYS A 185 13.37 -19.72 -6.90
CA LYS A 185 13.60 -18.96 -8.12
C LYS A 185 12.27 -18.33 -8.56
N GLN A 186 12.19 -17.00 -8.58
CA GLN A 186 11.18 -16.28 -9.35
C GLN A 186 11.81 -15.84 -10.67
N GLU A 187 11.28 -16.38 -11.77
CA GLU A 187 11.65 -16.03 -13.13
C GLU A 187 11.15 -14.61 -13.46
N HIS A 188 12.08 -13.68 -13.65
CA HIS A 188 11.80 -12.35 -14.16
C HIS A 188 11.79 -12.40 -15.70
N VAL A 189 10.60 -12.40 -16.31
CA VAL A 189 10.44 -12.16 -17.75
C VAL A 189 10.17 -10.67 -17.99
N GLN A 190 11.07 -10.01 -18.72
CA GLN A 190 10.89 -8.66 -19.27
C GLN A 190 10.18 -8.74 -20.62
N ILE A 191 9.04 -8.06 -20.80
CA ILE A 191 8.60 -7.59 -22.14
C ILE A 191 7.90 -6.22 -22.02
N GLN A 192 8.25 -5.33 -22.96
CA GLN A 192 7.70 -3.98 -23.17
C GLN A 192 6.30 -3.99 -23.82
N SER A 193 5.47 -2.99 -23.50
CA SER A 193 4.83 -2.03 -24.42
C SER A 193 3.34 -1.73 -24.21
N LYS A 194 3.02 -0.47 -24.61
CA LYS A 194 1.76 0.17 -25.05
C LYS A 194 0.72 0.67 -24.03
N LYS A 195 0.51 2.00 -24.14
CA LYS A 195 -0.54 2.85 -23.58
C LYS A 195 -1.95 2.28 -23.84
N VAL A 196 -2.63 1.84 -22.78
CA VAL A 196 -4.09 1.89 -22.56
C VAL A 196 -4.25 1.80 -21.03
N ILE A 197 -4.99 2.74 -20.40
CA ILE A 197 -5.41 2.81 -18.97
C ILE A 197 -4.42 2.14 -17.98
N GLN A 198 -3.62 2.92 -17.24
CA GLN A 198 -2.55 2.38 -16.39
C GLN A 198 -3.07 1.70 -15.11
N ILE A 199 -3.75 0.56 -15.25
CA ILE A 199 -3.66 -0.47 -14.23
C ILE A 199 -2.23 -0.99 -14.31
N ASP A 200 -1.47 -0.86 -13.22
CA ASP A 200 -0.21 -1.57 -13.10
C ASP A 200 -0.56 -3.05 -12.90
N MET A 201 -0.91 -3.72 -14.02
CA MET A 201 -1.33 -5.12 -14.03
C MET A 201 -0.29 -6.03 -13.39
N LYS A 202 0.97 -5.61 -13.42
CA LYS A 202 2.04 -6.31 -12.72
C LYS A 202 1.85 -6.18 -11.21
N ARG A 203 1.70 -4.97 -10.65
CA ARG A 203 1.36 -4.80 -9.23
C ARG A 203 0.05 -5.45 -8.83
N ALA A 204 -0.99 -5.33 -9.66
CA ALA A 204 -2.29 -5.94 -9.41
C ALA A 204 -2.16 -7.47 -9.30
N MET A 205 -1.39 -8.08 -10.22
CA MET A 205 -1.10 -9.51 -10.23
C MET A 205 -0.15 -9.93 -9.10
N ASP A 206 0.84 -9.11 -8.76
CA ASP A 206 1.75 -9.34 -7.63
C ASP A 206 1.01 -9.28 -6.30
N ALA A 207 0.04 -8.34 -6.15
CA ALA A 207 -0.78 -8.19 -4.94
C ALA A 207 -1.65 -9.42 -4.67
N VAL A 208 -2.12 -10.09 -5.71
CA VAL A 208 -2.84 -11.36 -5.62
C VAL A 208 -1.90 -12.58 -5.75
N GLY A 209 -0.59 -12.38 -5.83
CA GLY A 209 0.42 -13.42 -6.03
C GLY A 209 0.13 -14.36 -7.21
N GLY A 210 -0.19 -13.81 -8.38
CA GLY A 210 -0.40 -14.55 -9.63
C GLY A 210 -1.81 -15.09 -9.88
N ASP A 211 -2.74 -14.92 -8.94
CA ASP A 211 -4.09 -15.49 -9.03
C ASP A 211 -5.06 -14.57 -9.78
N LYS A 212 -5.30 -14.88 -11.04
CA LYS A 212 -6.15 -14.09 -11.93
C LYS A 212 -7.63 -14.12 -11.54
N GLU A 213 -8.12 -15.21 -10.97
CA GLU A 213 -9.51 -15.32 -10.52
C GLU A 213 -9.74 -14.43 -9.30
N LEU A 214 -8.80 -14.48 -8.35
CA LEU A 214 -8.80 -13.57 -7.19
C LEU A 214 -8.70 -12.11 -7.62
N LEU A 215 -7.88 -11.77 -8.62
CA LEU A 215 -7.79 -10.41 -9.14
C LEU A 215 -9.13 -9.91 -9.71
N ASN A 216 -9.80 -10.73 -10.51
CA ASN A 216 -11.11 -10.39 -11.06
C ASN A 216 -12.15 -10.22 -9.94
N GLU A 217 -12.11 -11.07 -8.93
CA GLU A 217 -12.98 -10.96 -7.76
C GLU A 217 -12.74 -9.64 -7.00
N LEU A 218 -11.48 -9.29 -6.74
CA LEU A 218 -11.12 -8.04 -6.06
C LEU A 218 -11.52 -6.80 -6.86
N LEU A 219 -11.33 -6.82 -8.18
CA LEU A 219 -11.76 -5.72 -9.06
C LEU A 219 -13.28 -5.58 -9.04
N ASN A 220 -14.03 -6.68 -9.03
CA ASN A 220 -15.49 -6.66 -8.90
C ASN A 220 -15.92 -6.09 -7.54
N MET A 221 -15.32 -6.56 -6.44
CA MET A 221 -15.61 -6.05 -5.10
C MET A 221 -15.30 -4.56 -4.98
N PHE A 222 -14.14 -4.12 -5.48
CA PHE A 222 -13.75 -2.72 -5.50
C PHE A 222 -14.72 -1.87 -6.33
N TYR A 223 -15.16 -2.35 -7.48
CA TYR A 223 -16.09 -1.65 -8.34
C TYR A 223 -17.44 -1.40 -7.63
N GLU A 224 -18.04 -2.43 -7.04
CA GLU A 224 -19.33 -2.29 -6.36
C GLU A 224 -19.23 -1.39 -5.12
N ASP A 225 -18.19 -1.56 -4.29
CA ASP A 225 -17.95 -0.71 -3.12
C ASP A 225 -17.70 0.76 -3.50
N SER A 226 -16.83 0.99 -4.49
CA SER A 226 -16.50 2.35 -4.94
C SER A 226 -17.70 3.04 -5.60
N LYS A 227 -18.55 2.28 -6.30
CA LYS A 227 -19.78 2.80 -6.91
C LYS A 227 -20.80 3.26 -5.88
N ALA A 228 -20.93 2.55 -4.76
CA ALA A 228 -21.74 3.01 -3.63
C ALA A 228 -21.17 4.31 -3.06
N LYS A 229 -19.86 4.33 -2.77
CA LYS A 229 -19.15 5.49 -2.21
C LYS A 229 -19.15 6.71 -3.12
N LEU A 230 -19.19 6.56 -4.45
CA LEU A 230 -19.27 7.69 -5.39
C LEU A 230 -20.49 8.59 -5.13
N LYS A 231 -21.64 8.02 -4.79
CA LYS A 231 -22.83 8.81 -4.46
C LYS A 231 -22.59 9.66 -3.22
N GLU A 232 -22.03 9.06 -2.17
CA GLU A 232 -21.74 9.73 -0.92
C GLU A 232 -20.64 10.79 -1.06
N ILE A 233 -19.62 10.55 -1.87
CA ILE A 233 -18.56 11.52 -2.19
C ILE A 233 -19.19 12.76 -2.83
N LYS A 234 -20.12 12.57 -3.78
CA LYS A 234 -20.82 13.69 -4.44
C LYS A 234 -21.63 14.52 -3.44
N GLU A 235 -22.31 13.87 -2.51
CA GLU A 235 -23.09 14.54 -1.46
C GLU A 235 -22.19 15.29 -0.48
N ALA A 236 -21.08 14.68 -0.06
CA ALA A 236 -20.10 15.32 0.82
C ALA A 236 -19.49 16.57 0.19
N ILE A 237 -19.16 16.53 -1.11
CA ILE A 237 -18.70 17.70 -1.88
C ILE A 237 -19.78 18.79 -1.88
N LYS A 238 -21.03 18.45 -2.20
CA LYS A 238 -22.15 19.41 -2.27
C LYS A 238 -22.41 20.07 -0.91
N ASN A 239 -22.34 19.31 0.17
CA ASN A 239 -22.61 19.77 1.52
C ASN A 239 -21.39 20.42 2.20
N LYS A 240 -20.22 20.44 1.53
CA LYS A 240 -18.94 20.86 2.10
C LYS A 240 -18.56 20.10 3.38
N ASP A 241 -18.93 18.83 3.45
CA ASP A 241 -18.58 17.95 4.56
C ASP A 241 -17.17 17.39 4.34
N TYR A 242 -16.18 18.14 4.81
CA TYR A 242 -14.77 17.83 4.59
C TYR A 242 -14.32 16.54 5.29
N GLU A 243 -14.87 16.24 6.47
CA GLU A 243 -14.50 15.04 7.21
C GLU A 243 -15.07 13.80 6.53
N LYS A 244 -16.36 13.81 6.19
CA LYS A 244 -16.96 12.70 5.44
C LYS A 244 -16.33 12.50 4.08
N LEU A 245 -16.02 13.59 3.35
CA LEU A 245 -15.30 13.51 2.08
C LEU A 245 -13.94 12.84 2.27
N ARG A 246 -13.17 13.26 3.28
CA ARG A 246 -11.84 12.71 3.59
C ARG A 246 -11.91 11.22 3.89
N GLU A 247 -12.86 10.79 4.72
CA GLU A 247 -13.06 9.38 5.07
C GLU A 247 -13.36 8.52 3.83
N LEU A 248 -14.34 8.94 3.02
CA LEU A 248 -14.75 8.21 1.82
C LEU A 248 -13.63 8.08 0.80
N VAL A 249 -12.94 9.18 0.48
CA VAL A 249 -11.83 9.15 -0.49
C VAL A 249 -10.62 8.43 0.06
N HIS A 250 -10.39 8.45 1.37
CA HIS A 250 -9.32 7.68 2.00
C HIS A 250 -9.54 6.17 1.84
N ALA A 251 -10.77 5.69 2.07
CA ALA A 251 -11.12 4.29 1.87
C ALA A 251 -10.90 3.83 0.42
N VAL A 252 -11.38 4.61 -0.56
CA VAL A 252 -11.19 4.32 -1.99
C VAL A 252 -9.71 4.39 -2.39
N LYS A 253 -8.96 5.36 -1.86
CA LYS A 253 -7.51 5.49 -2.06
C LYS A 253 -6.75 4.25 -1.55
N GLY A 254 -7.07 3.77 -0.36
CA GLY A 254 -6.44 2.58 0.22
C GLY A 254 -6.65 1.33 -0.63
N ALA A 255 -7.90 1.08 -1.03
CA ALA A 255 -8.24 -0.09 -1.86
C ALA A 255 -7.67 -0.01 -3.28
N SER A 256 -7.67 1.18 -3.90
CA SER A 256 -7.06 1.38 -5.22
C SER A 256 -5.54 1.18 -5.19
N ALA A 257 -4.85 1.58 -4.12
CA ALA A 257 -3.42 1.33 -3.96
C ALA A 257 -3.09 -0.17 -3.88
N ASN A 258 -3.90 -0.95 -3.15
CA ASN A 258 -3.69 -2.39 -2.97
C ASN A 258 -3.92 -3.19 -4.25
N ILE A 259 -4.86 -2.76 -5.11
CA ILE A 259 -5.12 -3.41 -6.40
C ILE A 259 -4.22 -2.86 -7.53
N GLY A 260 -3.46 -1.78 -7.30
CA GLY A 260 -2.60 -1.18 -8.32
C GLY A 260 -3.34 -0.27 -9.32
N LEU A 261 -4.47 0.30 -8.90
CA LEU A 261 -5.29 1.24 -9.66
C LEU A 261 -4.74 2.67 -9.51
N THR A 262 -3.61 2.93 -10.15
CA THR A 262 -2.80 4.15 -9.96
C THR A 262 -3.58 5.45 -10.23
N GLU A 263 -4.37 5.50 -11.31
CA GLU A 263 -5.12 6.71 -11.67
C GLU A 263 -6.21 7.04 -10.62
N ILE A 264 -6.89 6.02 -10.10
CA ILE A 264 -7.90 6.20 -9.05
C ILE A 264 -7.23 6.65 -7.74
N TYR A 265 -6.08 6.06 -7.41
CA TYR A 265 -5.29 6.45 -6.24
C TYR A 265 -4.90 7.94 -6.28
N GLU A 266 -4.37 8.42 -7.41
CA GLU A 266 -3.93 9.81 -7.56
C GLU A 266 -5.09 10.79 -7.41
N ILE A 267 -6.24 10.49 -8.02
CA ILE A 267 -7.44 11.34 -7.90
C ILE A 267 -7.93 11.39 -6.45
N CYS A 268 -7.96 10.24 -5.76
CA CYS A 268 -8.40 10.19 -4.36
C CYS A 268 -7.41 10.93 -3.43
N LEU A 269 -6.10 10.85 -3.70
CA LEU A 269 -5.08 11.59 -2.96
C LEU A 269 -5.26 13.11 -3.10
N GLU A 270 -5.56 13.60 -4.31
CA GLU A 270 -5.84 15.01 -4.53
C GLU A 270 -7.12 15.46 -3.80
N LEU A 271 -8.21 14.70 -3.91
CA LEU A 271 -9.47 14.99 -3.20
C LEU A 271 -9.29 14.98 -1.67
N GLU A 272 -8.51 14.04 -1.13
CA GLU A 272 -8.21 13.97 0.31
C GLU A 272 -7.44 15.21 0.77
N ASN A 273 -6.47 15.68 -0.02
CA ASN A 273 -5.69 16.88 0.28
C ASN A 273 -6.55 18.15 0.22
N MET A 274 -7.48 18.24 -0.72
CA MET A 274 -8.46 19.31 -0.82
C MET A 274 -9.36 19.36 0.42
N ALA A 275 -9.85 18.19 0.86
CA ALA A 275 -10.63 18.07 2.09
C ALA A 275 -9.83 18.50 3.33
N LYS A 276 -8.56 18.07 3.47
CA LYS A 276 -7.66 18.48 4.57
C LYS A 276 -7.42 19.99 4.62
N LYS A 277 -7.29 20.63 3.46
CA LYS A 277 -7.11 22.09 3.34
C LYS A 277 -8.42 22.87 3.46
N LYS A 278 -9.56 22.19 3.58
CA LYS A 278 -10.92 22.76 3.55
C LYS A 278 -11.21 23.60 2.30
N ASP A 279 -10.50 23.31 1.22
CA ASP A 279 -10.65 23.97 -0.08
C ASP A 279 -10.98 22.91 -1.13
N ILE A 280 -12.27 22.87 -1.51
CA ILE A 280 -12.80 21.91 -2.49
C ILE A 280 -13.01 22.57 -3.87
N SER A 281 -12.38 23.71 -4.13
CA SER A 281 -12.47 24.42 -5.41
C SER A 281 -11.92 23.54 -6.54
N GLY A 282 -12.79 23.12 -7.47
CA GLY A 282 -12.41 22.23 -8.57
C GLY A 282 -12.59 20.74 -8.29
N SER A 283 -13.13 20.37 -7.12
CA SER A 283 -13.45 18.97 -6.77
C SER A 283 -14.42 18.31 -7.76
N ASP A 284 -15.32 19.06 -8.40
CA ASP A 284 -16.25 18.53 -9.42
C ASP A 284 -15.53 17.89 -10.62
N LYS A 285 -14.39 18.47 -11.02
CA LYS A 285 -13.58 17.95 -12.14
C LYS A 285 -12.88 16.65 -11.75
N LEU A 286 -12.37 16.58 -10.51
CA LEU A 286 -11.75 15.38 -9.97
C LEU A 286 -12.79 14.29 -9.71
N TYR A 287 -13.97 14.63 -9.19
CA TYR A 287 -15.08 13.71 -9.02
C TYR A 287 -15.51 13.10 -10.37
N SER A 288 -15.62 13.93 -11.41
CA SER A 288 -15.98 13.44 -12.76
C SER A 288 -14.95 12.44 -13.28
N LYS A 289 -13.65 12.75 -13.15
CA LYS A 289 -12.56 11.83 -13.49
C LYS A 289 -12.57 10.55 -12.66
N LEU A 290 -12.84 10.65 -11.35
CA LEU A 290 -12.92 9.49 -10.45
C LEU A 290 -14.04 8.55 -10.91
N LYS A 291 -15.21 9.12 -11.20
CA LYS A 291 -16.37 8.39 -11.69
C LYS A 291 -16.06 7.68 -13.02
N GLU A 292 -15.48 8.39 -13.99
CA GLU A 292 -15.11 7.83 -15.29
C GLU A 292 -14.14 6.65 -15.14
N ASN A 293 -13.12 6.78 -14.28
CA ASN A 293 -12.15 5.72 -14.03
C ASN A 293 -12.77 4.49 -13.36
N ILE A 294 -13.64 4.68 -12.38
CA ILE A 294 -14.36 3.58 -11.72
C ILE A 294 -15.32 2.90 -12.72
N GLU A 295 -16.03 3.65 -13.55
CA GLU A 295 -16.91 3.08 -14.58
C GLU A 295 -16.11 2.32 -15.67
N ALA A 296 -14.91 2.80 -16.02
CA ALA A 296 -14.03 2.13 -16.97
C ALA A 296 -13.56 0.75 -16.49
N LEU A 297 -13.45 0.52 -15.17
CA LEU A 297 -13.12 -0.80 -14.62
C LEU A 297 -14.13 -1.87 -15.03
N ARG A 298 -15.41 -1.50 -15.20
CA ARG A 298 -16.46 -2.43 -15.65
C ARG A 298 -16.14 -3.03 -17.02
N GLY A 299 -15.48 -2.28 -17.91
CA GLY A 299 -15.06 -2.78 -19.21
C GLY A 299 -13.91 -3.79 -19.16
N MET A 300 -13.20 -3.87 -18.03
CA MET A 300 -12.07 -4.77 -17.81
C MET A 300 -12.47 -6.05 -17.06
N LEU A 301 -13.63 -6.05 -16.40
CA LEU A 301 -14.23 -7.23 -15.76
C LEU A 301 -14.80 -8.14 -16.85
N LYS A 302 -14.25 -9.35 -16.98
CA LYS A 302 -14.75 -10.43 -17.85
C LYS A 302 -15.36 -11.54 -17.01
#